data_AF-A0A6I9WLC9-F1
#
_entry.id   AF-A0A6I9WLC9-F1
#
_cell.length_a   1.000
_cell.length_b   1.000
_cell.length_c   1.000
_cell.angle_alpha   90.00
_cell.angle_beta   90.00
_cell.angle_gamma   90.00
#
_symmetry.space_group_name_H-M   'P 1'
#
loop_
_entity.id
_entity.type
_entity.pdbx_description
1 polymer ?
#
loop_
_entity_poly.entity_id
_entity_poly.type
_entity_poly.pdbx_seq_one_letter_code
_entity_poly.pdbx_strand_id
1 'polypeptide(L)'
;MGQSRNGTTPAAFVIRNYKRERLILDLTYILRDFLEETMSQNQPEISLIGIDLDPILIERARERNPRPDCVTFECLDFLSEDCGEILRGYLARMNKTRFDVAFCFSITMWIHLNHGDDGLEAFLRRVCELAEMIVVEPQPWRCYRNASRRLRRAKSEDFPLLKELKYTGDPSKHIENILTRLCDFRRVTVTAGNDWGRMLLIYERKS
;
A
#
# COMPACT_ATOMS: atom_id res chain seq x y z
N MET A 1 -39.76 8.74 12.74
CA MET A 1 -38.73 9.52 12.02
C MET A 1 -37.39 8.93 12.38
N GLY A 2 -36.85 8.07 11.53
CA GLY A 2 -35.53 7.48 11.73
C GLY A 2 -34.45 8.50 11.38
N GLN A 3 -33.54 8.77 12.31
CA GLN A 3 -32.32 9.50 12.00
C GLN A 3 -31.51 8.65 11.02
N SER A 4 -31.31 9.13 9.79
CA SER A 4 -30.31 8.56 8.88
C SER A 4 -28.95 8.79 9.51
N ARG A 5 -28.28 7.72 9.92
CA ARG A 5 -26.86 7.79 10.22
C ARG A 5 -26.16 8.08 8.89
N ASN A 6 -25.73 9.33 8.69
CA ASN A 6 -24.81 9.70 7.62
C ASN A 6 -23.45 9.04 7.91
N GLY A 7 -23.35 7.73 7.66
CA GLY A 7 -22.06 7.04 7.61
C GLY A 7 -21.40 7.38 6.29
N THR A 8 -20.29 8.11 6.32
CA THR A 8 -19.46 8.32 5.14
C THR A 8 -18.87 6.98 4.69
N THR A 9 -18.97 6.71 3.38
CA THR A 9 -18.41 5.52 2.71
C THR A 9 -16.92 5.32 3.07
N PRO A 10 -16.53 4.18 3.65
CA PRO A 10 -15.13 3.83 3.89
C PRO A 10 -14.34 3.88 2.58
N ALA A 11 -13.17 4.50 2.62
CA ALA A 11 -12.26 4.70 1.51
C ALA A 11 -10.91 4.12 1.89
N ALA A 12 -10.40 3.18 1.09
CA ALA A 12 -9.07 2.63 1.26
C ALA A 12 -8.28 2.65 -0.04
N PHE A 13 -6.95 2.70 0.07
CA PHE A 13 -6.07 2.50 -1.08
C PHE A 13 -5.13 1.32 -0.88
N VAL A 14 -4.80 0.66 -1.98
CA VAL A 14 -3.90 -0.49 -2.01
C VAL A 14 -2.75 -0.19 -2.96
N ILE A 15 -1.52 -0.25 -2.44
CA ILE A 15 -0.29 -0.16 -3.24
C ILE A 15 0.42 -1.50 -3.17
N ARG A 16 0.79 -2.01 -4.33
CA ARG A 16 1.59 -3.23 -4.47
C ARG A 16 2.64 -3.05 -5.57
N ASN A 17 3.59 -3.96 -5.63
CA ASN A 17 4.49 -4.10 -6.76
C ASN A 17 4.41 -5.52 -7.32
N TYR A 18 4.22 -5.63 -8.62
CA TYR A 18 4.22 -6.91 -9.33
C TYR A 18 5.42 -7.04 -10.26
N LYS A 19 6.46 -7.75 -9.81
CA LYS A 19 7.41 -8.41 -10.72
C LYS A 19 7.03 -9.87 -11.04
N ARG A 20 5.78 -10.27 -10.86
CA ARG A 20 5.22 -11.56 -11.32
C ARG A 20 3.83 -11.32 -11.89
N GLU A 21 3.65 -11.72 -13.15
CA GLU A 21 2.64 -11.28 -14.12
C GLU A 21 1.14 -11.53 -13.82
N ARG A 22 0.64 -11.72 -12.58
CA ARG A 22 -0.76 -12.19 -12.42
C ARG A 22 -1.70 -11.65 -11.35
N LEU A 23 -1.38 -10.76 -10.39
CA LEU A 23 -2.27 -10.67 -9.20
C LEU A 23 -2.71 -9.26 -8.68
N ILE A 24 -2.44 -8.11 -9.32
CA ILE A 24 -3.01 -6.79 -8.84
C ILE A 24 -4.52 -6.92 -8.64
N LEU A 25 -5.15 -7.51 -9.66
CA LEU A 25 -6.55 -7.84 -9.75
C LEU A 25 -7.00 -8.61 -8.50
N ASP A 26 -6.48 -9.83 -8.36
CA ASP A 26 -6.94 -10.78 -7.36
C ASP A 26 -6.83 -10.22 -5.95
N LEU A 27 -5.72 -9.55 -5.58
CA LEU A 27 -5.60 -9.07 -4.21
C LEU A 27 -6.58 -7.93 -3.91
N THR A 28 -6.76 -6.98 -4.82
CA THR A 28 -7.66 -5.83 -4.56
C THR A 28 -9.10 -6.33 -4.38
N TYR A 29 -9.53 -7.29 -5.20
CA TYR A 29 -10.86 -7.89 -5.07
C TYR A 29 -10.97 -8.81 -3.84
N ILE A 30 -10.00 -9.68 -3.58
CA ILE A 30 -9.99 -10.54 -2.39
C ILE A 30 -10.04 -9.71 -1.11
N LEU A 31 -9.28 -8.60 -1.06
CA LEU A 31 -9.30 -7.69 0.09
C LEU A 31 -10.66 -7.04 0.23
N ARG A 32 -11.25 -6.58 -0.88
CA ARG A 32 -12.57 -5.98 -0.90
C ARG A 32 -13.64 -6.94 -0.39
N ASP A 33 -13.65 -8.18 -0.89
CA ASP A 33 -14.60 -9.21 -0.50
C ASP A 33 -14.40 -9.59 0.98
N PHE A 34 -13.16 -9.76 1.43
CA PHE A 34 -12.84 -9.96 2.83
C PHE A 34 -13.36 -8.82 3.73
N LEU A 35 -13.17 -7.57 3.31
CA LEU A 35 -13.65 -6.42 4.05
C LEU A 35 -15.18 -6.39 4.07
N GLU A 36 -15.85 -6.62 2.93
CA GLU A 36 -17.32 -6.68 2.86
C GLU A 36 -17.91 -7.79 3.73
N GLU A 37 -17.28 -8.97 3.77
CA GLU A 37 -17.71 -10.08 4.63
C GLU A 37 -17.50 -9.79 6.12
N THR A 38 -16.40 -9.08 6.45
CA THR A 38 -16.03 -8.77 7.84
C THR A 38 -16.82 -7.59 8.40
N MET A 39 -17.17 -6.61 7.56
CA MET A 39 -17.99 -5.47 7.97
C MET A 39 -19.47 -5.89 7.98
N SER A 40 -20.16 -5.70 9.11
CA SER A 40 -21.54 -6.18 9.30
C SER A 40 -22.50 -5.67 8.20
N GLN A 41 -23.55 -6.46 7.90
CA GLN A 41 -24.60 -6.23 6.86
C GLN A 41 -25.26 -4.83 6.85
N ASN A 42 -25.02 -3.97 7.85
CA ASN A 42 -25.57 -2.62 7.97
C ASN A 42 -24.53 -1.50 7.74
N GLN A 43 -23.38 -1.82 7.15
CA GLN A 43 -22.34 -0.84 6.85
C GLN A 43 -22.42 -0.33 5.41
N PRO A 44 -22.01 0.93 5.17
CA PRO A 44 -21.95 1.51 3.82
C PRO A 44 -21.03 0.70 2.89
N GLU A 45 -21.28 0.83 1.58
CA GLU A 45 -20.42 0.29 0.53
C GLU A 45 -18.96 0.72 0.74
N ILE A 46 -18.00 -0.13 0.41
CA ILE A 46 -16.56 0.15 0.59
C ILE A 46 -16.00 0.64 -0.74
N SER A 47 -15.38 1.82 -0.73
CA SER A 47 -14.63 2.35 -1.86
C SER A 47 -13.14 2.01 -1.76
N LEU A 48 -12.59 1.45 -2.84
CA LEU A 48 -11.20 1.03 -2.93
C LEU A 48 -10.54 1.61 -4.19
N ILE A 49 -9.31 2.10 -4.03
CA ILE A 49 -8.44 2.46 -5.15
C ILE A 49 -7.18 1.60 -5.16
N GLY A 50 -6.99 0.82 -6.23
CA GLY A 50 -5.77 0.07 -6.49
C GLY A 50 -4.78 0.91 -7.29
N ILE A 51 -3.54 0.99 -6.83
CA ILE A 51 -2.47 1.78 -7.47
C ILE A 51 -1.33 0.86 -7.86
N ASP A 52 -0.86 0.97 -9.10
CA ASP A 52 0.36 0.33 -9.56
C ASP A 52 1.08 1.22 -10.59
N LEU A 53 2.38 0.96 -10.79
CA LEU A 53 3.23 1.67 -11.75
C LEU A 53 3.15 1.05 -13.16
N ASP A 54 2.64 -0.18 -13.30
CA ASP A 54 2.56 -0.88 -14.57
C ASP A 54 1.21 -0.60 -15.30
N PRO A 55 1.22 0.15 -16.42
CA PRO A 55 0.00 0.50 -17.14
C PRO A 55 -0.73 -0.72 -17.71
N ILE A 56 -0.01 -1.80 -18.08
CA ILE A 56 -0.61 -3.02 -18.63
C ILE A 56 -1.38 -3.74 -17.53
N LEU A 57 -0.85 -3.77 -16.31
CA LEU A 57 -1.55 -4.40 -15.19
C LEU A 57 -2.77 -3.60 -14.77
N ILE A 58 -2.72 -2.26 -14.84
CA ILE A 58 -3.86 -1.39 -14.55
C ILE A 58 -4.94 -1.49 -15.63
N GLU A 59 -4.57 -1.56 -16.91
CA GLU A 59 -5.52 -1.77 -18.00
C GLU A 59 -6.26 -3.10 -17.81
N ARG A 60 -5.53 -4.20 -17.60
CA ARG A 60 -6.13 -5.50 -17.25
C ARG A 60 -6.99 -5.44 -16.00
N ALA A 61 -6.59 -4.62 -15.01
CA ALA A 61 -7.35 -4.41 -13.78
C ALA A 61 -8.74 -3.82 -14.05
N ARG A 62 -8.78 -2.78 -14.88
CA ARG A 62 -9.98 -2.06 -15.30
C ARG A 62 -10.89 -2.93 -16.16
N GLU A 63 -10.34 -3.66 -17.15
CA GLU A 63 -11.12 -4.52 -18.05
C GLU A 63 -11.90 -5.61 -17.32
N ARG A 64 -11.34 -6.14 -16.23
CA ARG A 64 -11.93 -7.26 -15.47
C ARG A 64 -12.67 -6.81 -14.23
N ASN A 65 -12.91 -5.51 -14.06
CA ASN A 65 -13.50 -4.97 -12.84
C ASN A 65 -15.01 -5.21 -12.78
N PRO A 66 -15.49 -6.09 -11.88
CA PRO A 66 -16.92 -6.37 -11.77
C PRO A 66 -17.68 -5.23 -11.06
N ARG A 67 -16.99 -4.27 -10.44
CA ARG A 67 -17.58 -3.21 -9.61
C ARG A 67 -16.88 -1.85 -9.81
N PRO A 68 -16.99 -1.23 -11.00
CA PRO A 68 -16.33 0.05 -11.30
C PRO A 68 -16.80 1.22 -10.44
N ASP A 69 -17.99 1.13 -9.84
CA ASP A 69 -18.56 2.21 -9.02
C ASP A 69 -17.87 2.34 -7.65
N CYS A 70 -17.31 1.25 -7.12
CA CYS A 70 -16.68 1.23 -5.80
C CYS A 70 -15.22 0.74 -5.81
N VAL A 71 -14.74 0.12 -6.89
CA VAL A 71 -13.33 -0.24 -7.06
C VAL A 71 -12.76 0.52 -8.25
N THR A 72 -11.75 1.36 -8.02
CA THR A 72 -11.05 2.12 -9.06
C THR A 72 -9.59 1.65 -9.15
N PHE A 73 -8.99 1.74 -10.33
CA PHE A 73 -7.57 1.46 -10.51
C PHE A 73 -6.90 2.63 -11.20
N GLU A 74 -5.73 3.05 -10.70
CA GLU A 74 -4.94 4.14 -11.27
C GLU A 74 -3.49 3.73 -11.50
N CYS A 75 -2.97 4.07 -12.68
CA CYS A 75 -1.57 3.87 -13.04
C CYS A 75 -0.78 5.08 -12.57
N LEU A 76 -0.13 4.99 -11.40
CA LEU A 76 0.55 6.12 -10.76
C LEU A 76 1.91 5.70 -10.23
N ASP A 77 2.88 6.58 -10.42
CA ASP A 77 4.06 6.61 -9.56
C ASP A 77 3.69 7.27 -8.23
N PHE A 78 3.67 6.49 -7.15
CA PHE A 78 3.26 7.00 -5.84
C PHE A 78 4.17 8.10 -5.28
N LEU A 79 5.43 8.14 -5.74
CA LEU A 79 6.38 9.18 -5.34
C LEU A 79 6.32 10.43 -6.22
N SER A 80 5.59 10.43 -7.33
CA SER A 80 5.44 11.63 -8.17
C SER A 80 4.62 12.73 -7.49
N GLU A 81 4.76 13.96 -7.96
CA GLU A 81 3.97 15.10 -7.46
C GLU A 81 2.48 14.93 -7.79
N ASP A 82 2.18 14.49 -9.02
CA ASP A 82 0.83 14.28 -9.54
C ASP A 82 0.00 13.29 -8.70
N CYS A 83 0.64 12.27 -8.12
CA CYS A 83 -0.05 11.26 -7.32
C CYS A 83 -0.86 11.88 -6.18
N GLY A 84 -0.29 12.88 -5.49
CA GLY A 84 -0.96 13.53 -4.37
C GLY A 84 -2.26 14.22 -4.79
N GLU A 85 -2.27 14.88 -5.95
CA GLU A 85 -3.44 15.57 -6.48
C GLU A 85 -4.54 14.59 -6.89
N ILE A 86 -4.17 13.52 -7.58
CA ILE A 86 -5.11 12.49 -8.03
C ILE A 86 -5.80 11.82 -6.84
N LEU A 87 -5.04 11.45 -5.80
CA LEU A 87 -5.59 10.81 -4.60
C LEU A 87 -6.44 11.78 -3.77
N ARG A 88 -6.05 13.06 -3.66
CA ARG A 88 -6.89 14.08 -3.02
C ARG A 88 -8.19 14.31 -3.81
N GLY A 89 -8.14 14.29 -5.14
CA GLY A 89 -9.33 14.37 -5.99
C GLY A 89 -10.24 13.14 -5.85
N TYR A 90 -9.68 11.95 -5.66
CA TYR A 90 -10.43 10.75 -5.30
C TYR A 90 -11.15 10.91 -3.95
N LEU A 91 -10.44 11.33 -2.92
CA LEU A 91 -11.00 11.57 -1.58
C LEU A 91 -12.08 12.67 -1.57
N ALA A 92 -11.87 13.76 -2.30
CA ALA A 92 -12.82 14.87 -2.39
C ALA A 92 -14.18 14.44 -2.95
N ARG A 93 -14.20 13.51 -3.93
CA ARG A 93 -15.45 12.93 -4.47
C ARG A 93 -16.28 12.19 -3.42
N MET A 94 -15.64 11.72 -2.35
CA MET A 94 -16.29 11.04 -1.23
C MET A 94 -16.44 11.94 0.01
N ASN A 95 -16.21 13.25 -0.14
CA ASN A 95 -16.20 14.21 0.96
C ASN A 95 -15.23 13.82 2.10
N LYS A 96 -14.06 13.31 1.73
CA LYS A 96 -12.99 12.89 2.65
C LYS A 96 -11.71 13.69 2.41
N THR A 97 -10.91 13.82 3.46
CA THR A 97 -9.56 14.41 3.42
C THR A 97 -8.47 13.35 3.57
N ARG A 98 -8.82 12.16 4.08
CA ARG A 98 -7.95 11.00 4.28
C ARG A 98 -8.72 9.71 4.00
N PHE A 99 -7.99 8.68 3.60
CA PHE A 99 -8.46 7.31 3.55
C PHE A 99 -8.57 6.76 4.96
N ASP A 100 -9.51 5.86 5.21
CA ASP A 100 -9.60 5.18 6.51
C ASP A 100 -8.43 4.19 6.66
N VAL A 101 -8.04 3.52 5.58
CA VAL A 101 -6.93 2.56 5.60
C VAL A 101 -6.06 2.64 4.33
N ALA A 102 -4.75 2.59 4.52
CA ALA A 102 -3.76 2.36 3.49
C ALA A 102 -3.19 0.94 3.58
N PHE A 103 -3.17 0.20 2.48
CA PHE A 103 -2.57 -1.12 2.39
C PHE A 103 -1.29 -1.08 1.55
N CYS A 104 -0.15 -1.28 2.20
CA CYS A 104 1.18 -1.30 1.58
C CYS A 104 1.71 -2.74 1.55
N PHE A 105 1.21 -3.54 0.60
CA PHE A 105 1.53 -4.96 0.54
C PHE A 105 2.71 -5.23 -0.37
N SER A 106 3.81 -5.78 0.17
CA SER A 106 4.95 -6.20 -0.64
C SER A 106 5.50 -5.09 -1.56
N ILE A 107 5.46 -3.83 -1.11
CA ILE A 107 5.90 -2.66 -1.90
C ILE A 107 7.16 -2.01 -1.34
N THR A 108 7.33 -1.99 -0.02
CA THR A 108 8.37 -1.19 0.66
C THR A 108 9.79 -1.57 0.22
N MET A 109 10.08 -2.85 -0.01
CA MET A 109 11.39 -3.26 -0.55
C MET A 109 11.68 -2.67 -1.92
N TRP A 110 10.68 -2.58 -2.80
CA TRP A 110 10.90 -2.09 -4.15
C TRP A 110 11.11 -0.59 -4.18
N ILE A 111 10.34 0.16 -3.37
CA ILE A 111 10.59 1.58 -3.16
C ILE A 111 12.02 1.78 -2.65
N HIS A 112 12.37 1.06 -1.59
CA HIS A 112 13.68 1.18 -0.96
C HIS A 112 14.85 0.82 -1.90
N LEU A 113 14.71 -0.22 -2.71
CA LEU A 113 15.73 -0.62 -3.69
C LEU A 113 15.92 0.41 -4.83
N ASN A 114 14.85 1.07 -5.27
CA ASN A 114 14.91 1.99 -6.42
C ASN A 114 15.16 3.45 -6.00
N HIS A 115 14.74 3.86 -4.80
CA HIS A 115 14.76 5.25 -4.35
C HIS A 115 15.53 5.45 -3.03
N GLY A 116 16.19 4.42 -2.51
CA GLY A 116 17.03 4.52 -1.31
C GLY A 116 16.26 4.70 -0.02
N ASP A 117 17.00 4.99 1.06
CA ASP A 117 16.42 5.26 2.39
C ASP A 117 15.47 6.46 2.33
N ASP A 118 15.87 7.52 1.62
CA ASP A 118 15.08 8.76 1.46
C ASP A 118 13.75 8.49 0.73
N GLY A 119 13.76 7.65 -0.31
CA GLY A 119 12.54 7.26 -1.00
C GLY A 119 11.61 6.40 -0.15
N LEU A 120 12.15 5.52 0.71
CA LEU A 120 11.34 4.77 1.66
C LEU A 120 10.68 5.69 2.70
N GLU A 121 11.42 6.67 3.21
CA GLU A 121 10.86 7.69 4.12
C GLU A 121 9.79 8.53 3.44
N ALA A 122 10.07 9.07 2.24
CA ALA A 122 9.12 9.88 1.49
C ALA A 122 7.83 9.12 1.20
N PHE A 123 7.95 7.85 0.80
CA PHE A 123 6.81 6.96 0.59
C PHE A 123 5.97 6.81 1.86
N LEU A 124 6.58 6.44 2.99
CA LEU A 124 5.85 6.21 4.24
C LEU A 124 5.25 7.50 4.81
N ARG A 125 5.94 8.64 4.69
CA ARG A 125 5.41 9.95 5.09
C ARG A 125 4.16 10.31 4.27
N ARG A 126 4.20 10.13 2.95
CA ARG A 126 3.03 10.37 2.09
C ARG A 126 1.86 9.44 2.43
N VAL A 127 2.12 8.15 2.70
CA VAL A 127 1.09 7.22 3.19
C VAL A 127 0.50 7.73 4.51
N CYS A 128 1.34 8.19 5.44
CA CYS A 128 0.91 8.82 6.70
C CYS A 128 0.17 10.13 6.49
N GLU A 129 0.39 10.87 5.41
CA GLU A 129 -0.37 12.08 5.08
C GLU A 129 -1.73 11.77 4.44
N LEU A 130 -1.97 10.55 4.00
CA LEU A 130 -3.17 10.20 3.25
C LEU A 130 -4.14 9.28 4.00
N ALA A 131 -3.73 8.57 5.06
CA ALA A 131 -4.60 7.59 5.71
C ALA A 131 -4.72 7.74 7.23
N GLU A 132 -5.78 7.18 7.82
CA GLU A 132 -5.95 7.08 9.29
C GLU A 132 -5.31 5.80 9.86
N MET A 133 -5.39 4.70 9.14
CA MET A 133 -4.70 3.45 9.46
C MET A 133 -3.78 3.01 8.33
N ILE A 134 -2.71 2.30 8.69
CA ILE A 134 -1.73 1.79 7.73
C ILE A 134 -1.45 0.32 8.05
N VAL A 135 -1.58 -0.52 7.02
CA VAL A 135 -1.20 -1.94 7.04
C VAL A 135 -0.01 -2.12 6.12
N VAL A 136 1.12 -2.57 6.66
CA VAL A 136 2.35 -2.78 5.88
C VAL A 136 2.75 -4.26 5.93
N GLU A 137 2.99 -4.87 4.76
CA GLU A 137 3.67 -6.16 4.65
C GLU A 137 5.12 -5.94 4.17
N PRO A 138 6.09 -5.79 5.08
CA PRO A 138 7.49 -5.61 4.70
C PRO A 138 8.09 -6.92 4.20
N GLN A 139 8.87 -6.84 3.11
CA GLN A 139 9.69 -7.99 2.71
C GLN A 139 10.99 -8.05 3.54
N PRO A 140 11.36 -9.23 4.06
CA PRO A 140 12.60 -9.36 4.83
C PRO A 140 13.86 -9.07 4.00
N TRP A 141 14.96 -8.69 4.64
CA TRP A 141 16.21 -8.31 3.96
C TRP A 141 16.77 -9.38 3.00
N ARG A 142 16.50 -10.66 3.27
CA ARG A 142 16.86 -11.76 2.34
C ARG A 142 16.27 -11.56 0.94
N CYS A 143 15.10 -10.93 0.82
CA CYS A 143 14.44 -10.64 -0.44
C CYS A 143 15.18 -9.57 -1.27
N TYR A 144 15.81 -8.59 -0.64
CA TYR A 144 16.65 -7.58 -1.31
C TYR A 144 17.81 -8.27 -2.05
N ARG A 145 18.53 -9.15 -1.34
CA ARG A 145 19.62 -9.95 -1.93
C ARG A 145 19.14 -10.87 -3.05
N ASN A 146 17.90 -11.37 -2.97
CA ASN A 146 17.33 -12.22 -4.00
C ASN A 146 16.95 -11.43 -5.26
N ALA A 147 16.39 -10.23 -5.09
CA ALA A 147 16.06 -9.33 -6.19
C ALA A 147 17.34 -8.94 -6.97
N SER A 148 18.37 -8.50 -6.25
CA SER A 148 19.69 -8.16 -6.80
C SER A 148 20.35 -9.35 -7.51
N ARG A 149 20.33 -10.55 -6.90
CA ARG A 149 20.81 -11.79 -7.55
C ARG A 149 20.06 -12.10 -8.85
N ARG A 150 18.75 -11.84 -8.91
CA ARG A 150 17.94 -12.08 -10.11
C ARG A 150 18.34 -11.15 -11.26
N LEU A 151 18.60 -9.86 -10.98
CA LEU A 151 19.06 -8.91 -12.01
C LEU A 151 20.41 -9.32 -12.58
N ARG A 152 21.37 -9.67 -11.72
CA ARG A 152 22.69 -10.16 -12.18
C ARG A 152 22.57 -11.41 -13.05
N ARG A 153 21.70 -12.37 -12.70
CA ARG A 153 21.45 -13.56 -13.53
C ARG A 153 20.82 -13.23 -14.88
N ALA A 154 19.99 -12.20 -14.93
CA ALA A 154 19.41 -11.68 -16.17
C ALA A 154 20.38 -10.80 -16.99
N LYS A 155 21.63 -10.63 -16.54
CA LYS A 155 22.63 -9.71 -17.12
C LYS A 155 22.13 -8.26 -17.20
N SER A 156 21.23 -7.89 -16.30
CA SER A 156 20.76 -6.51 -16.14
C SER A 156 21.60 -5.79 -15.10
N GLU A 157 21.61 -4.46 -15.16
CA GLU A 157 22.19 -3.63 -14.11
C GLU A 157 21.50 -3.91 -12.76
N ASP A 158 22.28 -3.87 -11.68
CA ASP A 158 21.77 -4.03 -10.32
C ASP A 158 21.10 -2.74 -9.84
N PHE A 159 20.50 -2.76 -8.66
CA PHE A 159 19.94 -1.55 -8.06
C PHE A 159 21.06 -0.57 -7.69
N PRO A 160 21.04 0.68 -8.21
CA PRO A 160 22.16 1.61 -8.06
C PRO A 160 22.42 1.95 -6.58
N LEU A 161 21.35 2.12 -5.80
CA LEU A 161 21.43 2.54 -4.39
C LEU A 161 21.62 1.38 -3.40
N LEU A 162 21.62 0.12 -3.84
CA LEU A 162 21.63 -1.04 -2.92
C LEU A 162 22.83 -1.04 -1.97
N LYS A 163 23.99 -0.58 -2.43
CA LYS A 163 25.22 -0.52 -1.61
C LYS A 163 25.24 0.67 -0.64
N GLU A 164 24.38 1.65 -0.87
CA GLU A 164 24.31 2.91 -0.12
C GLU A 164 23.23 2.87 0.96
N LEU A 165 22.35 1.86 0.93
CA LEU A 165 21.26 1.70 1.90
C LEU A 165 21.80 1.60 3.33
N LYS A 166 21.26 2.43 4.21
CA LYS A 166 21.53 2.42 5.65
C LYS A 166 20.48 1.62 6.40
N TYR A 167 19.23 1.57 5.92
CA TYR A 167 18.13 0.80 6.51
C TYR A 167 18.22 -0.70 6.19
N THR A 168 19.35 -1.30 6.54
CA THR A 168 19.64 -2.73 6.30
C THR A 168 19.26 -3.62 7.48
N GLY A 169 19.23 -4.94 7.28
CA GLY A 169 19.02 -5.92 8.34
C GLY A 169 17.55 -6.22 8.63
N ASP A 170 16.87 -5.35 9.39
CA ASP A 170 15.46 -5.54 9.79
C ASP A 170 14.56 -4.42 9.23
N PRO A 171 14.03 -4.60 8.00
CA PRO A 171 13.12 -3.63 7.40
C PRO A 171 11.88 -3.33 8.24
N SER A 172 11.36 -4.30 8.99
CA SER A 172 10.17 -4.11 9.83
C SER A 172 10.43 -3.08 10.93
N LYS A 173 11.61 -3.17 11.57
CA LYS A 173 12.04 -2.21 12.60
C LYS A 173 12.26 -0.81 12.03
N HIS A 174 12.83 -0.70 10.82
CA HIS A 174 13.03 0.61 10.17
C HIS A 174 11.70 1.26 9.80
N ILE A 175 10.77 0.49 9.25
CA ILE A 175 9.40 0.95 8.95
C ILE A 175 8.69 1.38 10.25
N GLU A 176 8.78 0.59 11.32
CA GLU A 176 8.22 0.95 12.63
C GLU A 176 8.79 2.29 13.14
N ASN A 177 10.10 2.49 13.04
CA ASN A 177 10.75 3.74 13.45
C ASN A 177 10.24 4.94 12.63
N ILE A 178 10.13 4.80 11.31
CA ILE A 178 9.62 5.87 10.44
C ILE A 178 8.18 6.20 10.85
N LEU A 179 7.30 5.20 10.92
CA LEU A 179 5.89 5.41 11.24
C LEU A 179 5.66 5.95 12.65
N THR A 180 6.44 5.54 13.65
CA THR A 180 6.18 5.92 15.06
C THR A 180 6.94 7.15 15.55
N ARG A 181 8.08 7.48 14.91
CA ARG A 181 8.95 8.60 15.31
C ARG A 181 8.91 9.77 14.35
N LEU A 182 8.78 9.50 13.05
CA LEU A 182 8.72 10.53 12.01
C LEU A 182 7.28 10.84 11.61
N CYS A 183 6.33 10.02 12.02
CA CYS A 183 4.90 10.21 11.79
C CYS A 183 4.14 10.04 13.10
N ASP A 184 2.98 10.69 13.22
CA ASP A 184 2.12 10.61 14.40
C ASP A 184 1.28 9.33 14.40
N PHE A 185 1.92 8.18 14.20
CA PHE A 185 1.27 6.87 14.25
C PHE A 185 1.73 6.07 15.46
N ARG A 186 0.85 5.19 15.95
CA ARG A 186 1.16 4.20 16.98
C ARG A 186 0.89 2.80 16.44
N ARG A 187 1.66 1.82 16.93
CA ARG A 187 1.47 0.42 16.58
C ARG A 187 0.21 -0.11 17.25
N VAL A 188 -0.68 -0.69 16.45
CA VAL A 188 -1.88 -1.40 16.92
C VAL A 188 -1.51 -2.86 17.19
N THR A 189 -1.00 -3.57 16.18
CA THR A 189 -0.61 -4.97 16.31
C THR A 189 0.35 -5.42 15.21
N VAL A 190 0.95 -6.60 15.40
CA VAL A 190 1.73 -7.32 14.41
C VAL A 190 1.16 -8.74 14.32
N THR A 191 0.84 -9.19 13.11
CA THR A 191 0.30 -10.55 12.93
C THR A 191 1.38 -11.59 13.14
N ALA A 192 0.96 -12.84 13.37
CA ALA A 192 1.84 -13.98 13.19
C ALA A 192 2.44 -13.99 11.76
N GLY A 193 3.64 -14.57 11.63
CA GLY A 193 4.25 -14.79 10.33
C GLY A 193 3.48 -15.84 9.54
N ASN A 194 3.26 -15.59 8.25
CA ASN A 194 2.79 -16.62 7.31
C ASN A 194 3.91 -17.60 6.95
N ASP A 195 3.61 -18.59 6.10
CA ASP A 195 4.56 -19.61 5.64
C ASP A 195 5.81 -19.04 4.94
N TRP A 196 5.74 -17.80 4.45
CA TRP A 196 6.87 -17.08 3.86
C TRP A 196 7.67 -16.24 4.88
N GLY A 197 7.32 -16.35 6.15
CA GLY A 197 7.88 -15.58 7.27
C GLY A 197 7.59 -14.09 7.16
N ARG A 198 6.45 -13.72 6.57
CA ARG A 198 6.01 -12.31 6.44
C ARG A 198 4.89 -12.04 7.43
N MET A 199 4.92 -10.85 8.02
CA MET A 199 3.96 -10.36 8.99
C MET A 199 3.28 -9.11 8.42
N LEU A 200 2.06 -8.84 8.87
CA LEU A 200 1.42 -7.55 8.69
C LEU A 200 1.69 -6.69 9.92
N LEU A 201 2.19 -5.48 9.69
CA LEU A 201 2.37 -4.45 10.69
C LEU A 201 1.20 -3.48 10.59
N ILE A 202 0.42 -3.30 11.66
CA ILE A 202 -0.78 -2.47 11.66
C ILE A 202 -0.57 -1.27 12.59
N TYR A 203 -0.80 -0.09 12.04
CA TYR A 203 -0.64 1.20 12.72
C TYR A 203 -1.88 2.05 12.54
N GLU A 204 -2.12 2.93 13.50
CA GLU A 204 -3.17 3.95 13.44
C GLU A 204 -2.62 5.31 13.83
N ARG A 205 -3.22 6.37 13.30
CA ARG A 205 -2.91 7.75 13.65
C ARG A 205 -3.21 7.99 15.14
N LYS A 206 -2.31 8.69 15.82
CA LYS A 206 -2.52 9.22 17.17
C LYS A 206 -3.56 10.33 17.10
N SER A 207 -4.63 10.18 17.85
CA SER A 207 -5.67 11.20 18.05
C SER A 207 -5.14 12.40 18.81
#